data_AF-A0A1W1VR46-F1
#
_entry.id   AF-A0A1W1VR46-F1
#
_cell.length_a   1.000
_cell.length_b   1.000
_cell.length_c   1.000
_cell.angle_alpha   90.00
_cell.angle_beta   90.00
_cell.angle_gamma   90.00
#
_symmetry.space_group_name_H-M   'P 1'
#
loop_
_entity.id
_entity.type
_entity.pdbx_description
1 polymer ?
#
loop_
_entity_poly.entity_id
_entity_poly.type
_entity_poly.pdbx_seq_one_letter_code
_entity_poly.pdbx_strand_id
1 'polypeptide(L)'
;MRKKILLLILVMITNFSLGCDDSKIIKRDVVPKIVNNIVSDTNVAIKEKDVKKAREIWSKVSEYGVKANQHGDEKLSETLTFLASTYVKLIKYCETDDENILKGFKKDFSKGLLKLKELEPGIKLKTGSDACFCIVN
;
A
#
# COMPACT_ATOMS: atom_id res chain seq x y z
N MET A 1 36.77 -6.17 41.48
CA MET A 1 35.76 -5.35 40.78
C MET A 1 35.67 -5.54 39.26
N ARG A 2 36.47 -6.41 38.61
CA ARG A 2 36.41 -6.58 37.13
C ARG A 2 35.42 -7.64 36.62
N LYS A 3 34.98 -8.58 37.47
CA LYS A 3 34.06 -9.67 37.08
C LYS A 3 32.57 -9.29 37.11
N LYS A 4 32.19 -8.22 37.80
CA LYS A 4 30.78 -7.79 37.92
C LYS A 4 30.30 -6.88 36.78
N ILE A 5 31.23 -6.28 36.03
CA ILE A 5 30.92 -5.40 34.87
C ILE A 5 30.55 -6.22 33.62
N LEU A 6 31.11 -7.41 33.48
CA LEU A 6 30.86 -8.29 32.33
C LEU A 6 29.44 -8.89 32.32
N LEU A 7 28.79 -8.99 33.49
CA LEU A 7 27.41 -9.44 33.63
C LEU A 7 26.38 -8.35 33.25
N LEU A 8 26.74 -7.07 33.36
CA LEU A 8 25.86 -5.95 32.99
C LEU A 8 25.73 -5.78 31.47
N ILE A 9 26.76 -6.16 30.71
CA ILE A 9 26.74 -6.09 29.23
C ILE A 9 25.93 -7.26 28.64
N LEU A 10 25.94 -8.43 29.28
CA LEU A 10 25.19 -9.60 28.81
C LEU A 10 23.67 -9.46 29.00
N VAL A 11 23.21 -8.71 30.01
CA VAL A 11 21.78 -8.46 30.28
C VAL A 11 21.16 -7.42 29.33
N MET A 12 21.97 -6.58 28.69
CA MET A 12 21.47 -5.65 27.65
C MET A 12 21.04 -6.37 26.37
N ILE A 13 21.59 -7.56 26.08
CA ILE A 13 21.34 -8.28 24.83
C ILE A 13 20.02 -9.07 24.87
N THR A 14 19.45 -9.34 26.06
CA THR A 14 18.22 -10.15 26.17
C THR A 14 16.92 -9.35 26.05
N ASN A 15 16.97 -8.02 25.90
CA ASN A 15 15.77 -7.20 25.69
C ASN A 15 15.40 -6.99 24.22
N PHE A 16 16.10 -7.63 23.28
CA PHE A 16 15.66 -7.77 21.90
C PHE A 16 14.78 -9.01 21.71
N SER A 17 13.94 -9.34 22.71
CA SER A 17 12.69 -10.03 22.39
C SER A 17 11.80 -8.99 21.73
N LEU A 18 11.89 -8.96 20.40
CA LEU A 18 10.85 -8.46 19.52
C LEU A 18 9.51 -8.93 20.07
N GLY A 19 8.80 -8.02 20.74
CA GLY A 19 7.38 -8.13 20.93
C GLY A 19 6.77 -8.16 19.54
N CYS A 20 6.63 -9.38 19.00
CA CYS A 20 5.79 -9.67 17.86
C CYS A 20 4.36 -9.46 18.36
N ASP A 21 3.94 -8.20 18.30
CA ASP A 21 2.58 -7.82 18.61
C ASP A 21 1.71 -8.33 17.44
N ASP A 22 1.23 -9.56 17.58
CA ASP A 22 0.33 -10.26 16.64
C ASP A 22 -0.94 -9.45 16.31
N SER A 23 -1.21 -8.38 17.05
CA SER A 23 -2.42 -7.57 16.98
C SER A 23 -2.58 -6.75 15.68
N LYS A 24 -1.57 -6.68 14.79
CA LYS A 24 -1.66 -5.96 13.50
C LYS A 24 -1.06 -6.70 12.31
N ILE A 25 -1.08 -8.04 12.33
CA ILE A 25 -0.82 -8.82 11.11
C ILE A 25 -1.90 -8.46 10.10
N ILE A 26 -1.52 -7.90 8.94
CA ILE A 26 -2.42 -7.84 7.79
C ILE A 26 -2.60 -9.29 7.36
N LYS A 27 -3.68 -9.91 7.83
CA LYS A 27 -4.02 -11.25 7.39
C LYS A 27 -4.25 -11.20 5.88
N ARG A 28 -3.60 -12.11 5.17
CA ARG A 28 -3.56 -12.14 3.70
C ARG A 28 -4.96 -12.21 3.07
N ASP A 29 -5.91 -12.83 3.76
CA ASP A 29 -7.34 -12.88 3.42
C ASP A 29 -8.05 -11.50 3.40
N VAL A 30 -7.51 -10.49 4.09
CA VAL A 30 -8.06 -9.13 4.13
C VAL A 30 -7.54 -8.28 2.96
N VAL A 31 -6.41 -8.66 2.34
CA VAL A 31 -5.78 -7.91 1.24
C VAL A 31 -6.77 -7.68 0.07
N PRO A 32 -7.55 -8.66 -0.41
CA PRO A 32 -8.56 -8.43 -1.43
C PRO A 32 -9.59 -7.35 -1.08
N LYS A 33 -10.02 -7.28 0.19
CA LYS A 33 -10.98 -6.28 0.64
C LYS A 33 -10.36 -4.88 0.66
N ILE A 34 -9.12 -4.78 1.15
CA ILE A 34 -8.35 -3.54 1.17
C ILE A 34 -8.17 -2.99 -0.24
N VAL A 35 -7.77 -3.85 -1.19
CA VAL A 35 -7.53 -3.44 -2.58
C VAL A 35 -8.80 -2.94 -3.24
N ASN A 36 -9.93 -3.63 -3.04
CA ASN A 36 -11.22 -3.19 -3.57
C ASN A 36 -11.63 -1.81 -3.02
N ASN A 37 -11.39 -1.56 -1.73
CA ASN A 37 -11.65 -0.25 -1.14
C ASN A 37 -10.72 0.83 -1.72
N ILE A 38 -9.43 0.55 -1.90
CA ILE A 38 -8.46 1.46 -2.52
C ILE A 38 -8.93 1.84 -3.93
N VAL A 39 -9.32 0.88 -4.77
CA VAL A 39 -9.78 1.14 -6.14
C VAL A 39 -11.07 1.98 -6.12
N SER A 40 -12.02 1.63 -5.26
CA SER A 40 -13.27 2.38 -5.11
C SER A 40 -13.01 3.83 -4.68
N ASP A 41 -12.21 4.04 -3.65
CA ASP A 41 -11.90 5.38 -3.13
C ASP A 41 -11.11 6.22 -4.13
N THR A 42 -10.21 5.61 -4.91
CA THR A 42 -9.48 6.27 -5.99
C THR A 42 -10.41 6.75 -7.09
N ASN A 43 -11.40 5.95 -7.48
CA ASN A 43 -12.40 6.39 -8.47
C ASN A 43 -13.20 7.59 -7.96
N VAL A 44 -13.53 7.62 -6.67
CA VAL A 44 -14.19 8.79 -6.06
C VAL A 44 -13.25 10.01 -6.08
N ALA A 45 -11.99 9.84 -5.67
CA ALA A 45 -11.02 10.93 -5.68
C ALA A 45 -10.80 11.52 -7.09
N ILE A 46 -10.80 10.69 -8.13
CA ILE A 46 -10.75 11.14 -9.53
C ILE A 46 -12.02 11.91 -9.89
N LYS A 47 -13.20 11.32 -9.65
CA LYS A 47 -14.50 11.88 -10.06
C LYS A 47 -14.77 13.24 -9.40
N GLU A 48 -14.46 13.35 -8.12
CA GLU A 48 -14.69 14.56 -7.32
C GLU A 48 -13.49 15.50 -7.32
N LYS A 49 -12.38 15.10 -7.95
CA LYS A 49 -11.08 15.80 -7.93
C LYS A 49 -10.63 16.13 -6.50
N ASP A 50 -10.89 15.21 -5.58
CA ASP A 50 -10.62 15.41 -4.15
C ASP A 50 -9.16 15.10 -3.80
N VAL A 51 -8.34 16.16 -3.72
CA VAL A 51 -6.94 16.10 -3.27
C VAL A 51 -6.79 15.49 -1.89
N LYS A 52 -7.68 15.79 -0.94
CA LYS A 52 -7.57 15.28 0.44
C LYS A 52 -7.78 13.78 0.44
N LYS A 53 -8.82 13.31 -0.25
CA LYS A 53 -9.07 11.88 -0.42
C LYS A 53 -7.92 11.18 -1.13
N ALA A 54 -7.34 11.76 -2.18
CA ALA A 54 -6.16 11.20 -2.84
C ALA A 54 -4.96 11.03 -1.87
N ARG A 55 -4.70 12.01 -1.00
CA ARG A 55 -3.64 11.94 0.02
C ARG A 55 -3.93 10.93 1.12
N GLU A 56 -5.18 10.81 1.55
CA GLU A 56 -5.59 9.80 2.53
C GLU A 56 -5.39 8.39 1.99
N ILE A 57 -5.76 8.14 0.73
CA ILE A 57 -5.55 6.83 0.10
C ILE A 57 -4.05 6.56 -0.02
N TRP A 58 -3.25 7.53 -0.49
CA TRP A 58 -1.79 7.43 -0.54
C TRP A 58 -1.18 7.03 0.81
N SER A 59 -1.62 7.70 1.89
CA SER A 59 -1.16 7.40 3.25
C SER A 59 -1.52 5.97 3.67
N LYS A 60 -2.76 5.53 3.44
CA LYS A 60 -3.21 4.16 3.73
C LYS A 60 -2.41 3.11 2.95
N VAL A 61 -2.23 3.30 1.65
CA VAL A 61 -1.46 2.35 0.81
C VAL A 61 -0.01 2.26 1.28
N SER A 62 0.60 3.39 1.62
CA SER A 62 1.97 3.44 2.15
C SER A 62 2.07 2.70 3.50
N GLU A 63 1.11 2.92 4.40
CA GLU A 63 1.06 2.22 5.69
C GLU A 63 0.95 0.70 5.50
N TYR A 64 0.13 0.24 4.55
CA TYR A 64 0.05 -1.18 4.23
C TYR A 64 1.36 -1.75 3.66
N GLY A 65 2.08 -0.99 2.84
CA GLY A 65 3.39 -1.39 2.35
C GLY A 65 4.38 -1.59 3.50
N VAL A 66 4.45 -0.63 4.42
CA VAL A 66 5.30 -0.71 5.63
C VAL A 66 4.94 -1.93 6.48
N LYS A 67 3.65 -2.17 6.72
CA LYS A 67 3.19 -3.34 7.49
C LYS A 67 3.55 -4.65 6.80
N ALA A 68 3.33 -4.76 5.48
CA ALA A 68 3.73 -5.96 4.73
C ALA A 68 5.23 -6.25 4.91
N ASN A 69 6.07 -5.21 4.85
CA ASN A 69 7.50 -5.35 5.08
C ASN A 69 7.85 -5.82 6.50
N GLN A 70 7.20 -5.23 7.52
CA GLN A 70 7.40 -5.61 8.92
C GLN A 70 7.04 -7.08 9.19
N HIS A 71 6.13 -7.65 8.40
CA HIS A 71 5.69 -9.05 8.47
C HIS A 71 6.45 -9.98 7.51
N GLY A 72 7.52 -9.50 6.87
CA GLY A 72 8.36 -10.30 5.97
C GLY A 72 7.76 -10.56 4.58
N ASP A 73 6.67 -9.89 4.20
CA ASP A 73 6.09 -9.97 2.85
C ASP A 73 6.67 -8.87 1.96
N GLU A 74 7.94 -9.05 1.57
CA GLU A 74 8.70 -8.08 0.77
C GLU A 74 8.03 -7.78 -0.57
N LYS A 75 7.52 -8.80 -1.27
CA LYS A 75 6.87 -8.64 -2.58
C LYS A 75 5.59 -7.82 -2.50
N LEU A 76 4.78 -8.07 -1.47
CA LEU A 76 3.57 -7.28 -1.22
C LEU A 76 3.95 -5.84 -0.85
N SER A 77 4.95 -5.66 0.02
CA SER A 77 5.49 -4.34 0.40
C SER A 77 5.93 -3.53 -0.82
N GLU A 78 6.75 -4.12 -1.69
CA GLU A 78 7.24 -3.48 -2.92
C GLU A 78 6.08 -3.09 -3.84
N THR A 79 5.09 -3.98 -3.98
CA THR A 79 3.94 -3.74 -4.85
C THR A 79 3.05 -2.61 -4.31
N LEU A 80 2.82 -2.58 -3.00
CA LEU A 80 2.07 -1.50 -2.34
C LEU A 80 2.84 -0.18 -2.38
N THR A 81 4.16 -0.21 -2.22
CA THR A 81 5.03 0.96 -2.36
C THR A 81 4.99 1.50 -3.79
N PHE A 82 5.03 0.63 -4.79
CA PHE A 82 4.83 1.01 -6.18
C PHE A 82 3.46 1.67 -6.39
N LEU A 83 2.38 1.08 -5.87
CA LEU A 83 1.04 1.68 -5.94
C LEU A 83 0.99 3.06 -5.27
N ALA A 84 1.56 3.19 -4.06
CA ALA A 84 1.64 4.47 -3.36
C ALA A 84 2.37 5.54 -4.20
N SER A 85 3.47 5.19 -4.86
CA SER A 85 4.23 6.12 -5.70
C SER A 85 3.41 6.72 -6.84
N THR A 86 2.40 5.99 -7.34
CA THR A 86 1.53 6.48 -8.41
C THR A 86 0.64 7.64 -7.95
N TYR A 87 0.29 7.72 -6.67
CA TYR A 87 -0.62 8.75 -6.14
C TYR A 87 -0.03 10.15 -6.23
N VAL A 88 1.29 10.31 -6.39
CA VAL A 88 1.90 11.62 -6.70
C VAL A 88 1.26 12.21 -7.96
N LYS A 89 0.99 11.40 -8.98
CA LYS A 89 0.30 11.82 -10.20
C LYS A 89 -1.18 12.10 -9.94
N LEU A 90 -1.87 11.27 -9.16
CA LEU A 90 -3.28 11.51 -8.85
C LEU A 90 -3.47 12.83 -8.07
N ILE A 91 -2.67 13.06 -7.04
CA ILE A 91 -2.69 14.30 -6.26
C ILE A 91 -2.45 15.49 -7.19
N LYS A 92 -1.45 15.40 -8.07
CA LYS A 92 -1.16 16.46 -9.03
C LYS A 92 -2.33 16.70 -9.99
N TYR A 93 -2.96 15.64 -10.50
CA TYR A 93 -4.17 15.76 -11.32
C TYR A 93 -5.30 16.47 -10.56
N CYS A 94 -5.58 16.08 -9.32
CA CYS A 94 -6.62 16.72 -8.51
C CYS A 94 -6.31 18.20 -8.23
N GLU A 95 -5.03 18.62 -8.25
CA GLU A 95 -4.61 20.02 -8.10
C GLU A 95 -4.65 20.83 -9.40
N THR A 96 -4.42 20.21 -10.57
CA THR A 96 -4.21 20.93 -11.84
C THR A 96 -5.24 20.65 -12.92
N ASP A 97 -6.06 19.62 -12.76
CA ASP A 97 -7.03 19.14 -13.76
C ASP A 97 -6.38 18.75 -15.11
N ASP A 98 -5.11 18.33 -15.08
CA ASP A 98 -4.38 17.92 -16.29
C ASP A 98 -4.64 16.45 -16.62
N GLU A 99 -5.47 16.22 -17.64
CA GLU A 99 -5.84 14.90 -18.11
C GLU A 99 -4.65 14.04 -18.57
N ASN A 100 -3.53 14.63 -19.00
CA ASN A 100 -2.33 13.86 -19.32
C ASN A 100 -1.72 13.24 -18.06
N ILE A 101 -1.78 13.95 -16.94
CA ILE A 101 -1.33 13.46 -15.63
C ILE A 101 -2.27 12.34 -15.17
N LEU A 102 -3.59 12.49 -15.34
CA LEU A 102 -4.56 11.44 -15.03
C LEU A 102 -4.31 10.17 -15.86
N LYS A 103 -4.05 10.32 -17.16
CA LYS A 103 -3.72 9.20 -18.05
C LYS A 103 -2.44 8.49 -17.60
N GLY A 104 -1.42 9.26 -17.18
CA GLY A 104 -0.19 8.74 -16.60
C GLY A 104 -0.42 7.98 -15.29
N PHE A 105 -1.26 8.52 -14.40
CA PHE A 105 -1.68 7.84 -13.18
C PHE A 105 -2.38 6.51 -13.48
N LYS A 106 -3.42 6.52 -14.31
CA LYS A 106 -4.21 5.31 -14.64
C LYS A 106 -3.33 4.20 -15.19
N LYS A 107 -2.39 4.54 -16.09
CA LYS A 107 -1.44 3.57 -16.66
C LYS A 107 -0.60 2.88 -15.59
N ASP A 108 0.02 3.65 -14.70
CA ASP A 108 0.93 3.08 -13.71
C ASP A 108 0.17 2.40 -12.56
N PHE A 109 -0.96 2.96 -12.15
CA PHE A 109 -1.82 2.35 -11.14
C PHE A 109 -2.35 0.99 -11.61
N SER A 110 -2.80 0.87 -12.87
CA SER A 110 -3.20 -0.42 -13.45
C SER A 110 -2.07 -1.46 -13.42
N LYS A 111 -0.83 -1.06 -13.72
CA LYS A 111 0.32 -1.96 -13.60
C LYS A 111 0.54 -2.43 -12.16
N GLY A 112 0.34 -1.54 -11.20
CA GLY A 112 0.47 -1.87 -9.77
C GLY A 112 -0.60 -2.87 -9.33
N LEU A 113 -1.84 -2.68 -9.80
CA LEU A 113 -2.94 -3.62 -9.55
C LEU A 113 -2.70 -4.99 -10.19
N LEU A 114 -2.10 -5.05 -11.37
CA LEU A 114 -1.74 -6.30 -12.03
C LEU A 114 -0.70 -7.09 -11.23
N LYS A 115 0.39 -6.44 -10.83
CA LYS A 115 1.40 -7.04 -9.94
C LYS A 115 0.78 -7.56 -8.65
N LEU A 116 -0.15 -6.78 -8.08
CA LEU A 116 -0.82 -7.17 -6.85
C LEU A 116 -1.73 -8.39 -7.03
N LYS A 117 -2.41 -8.48 -8.17
CA LYS A 117 -3.25 -9.64 -8.54
C LYS A 117 -2.42 -10.90 -8.78
N GLU A 118 -1.20 -10.77 -9.33
CA GLU A 118 -0.26 -11.89 -9.50
C GLU A 118 0.18 -12.46 -8.15
N LEU A 119 0.37 -11.60 -7.14
CA LEU A 119 0.72 -12.01 -5.78
C LEU A 119 -0.48 -12.57 -5.00
N GLU A 120 -1.66 -12.00 -5.20
CA GLU A 120 -2.89 -12.35 -4.49
C GLU A 120 -4.02 -12.65 -5.50
N PRO A 121 -4.09 -13.88 -6.05
CA PRO A 121 -5.09 -14.25 -7.06
C PRO A 121 -6.54 -14.12 -6.59
N GLY A 122 -6.77 -14.07 -5.27
CA GLY A 122 -8.07 -13.84 -4.65
C GLY A 122 -8.64 -12.43 -4.86
N ILE A 123 -7.85 -11.48 -5.38
CA ILE A 123 -8.32 -10.14 -5.69
C ILE A 123 -9.26 -10.17 -6.90
N LYS A 124 -10.56 -9.99 -6.62
CA LYS A 124 -11.60 -9.75 -7.63
C LYS A 124 -11.76 -8.26 -7.84
N LEU A 125 -10.96 -7.68 -8.74
CA LEU A 125 -11.15 -6.31 -9.18
C LEU A 125 -12.49 -6.22 -9.93
N LYS A 126 -13.50 -5.57 -9.32
CA LYS A 126 -14.76 -5.28 -9.99
C LYS A 126 -14.49 -4.20 -11.02
N THR A 127 -14.35 -4.60 -12.29
CA THR A 127 -14.40 -3.68 -13.43
C THR A 127 -15.85 -3.19 -13.55
N GLY A 128 -16.19 -2.11 -12.84
CA GLY A 128 -17.47 -1.44 -13.00
C GLY A 128 -17.55 -0.78 -14.37
N SER A 129 -18.65 -1.05 -15.07
CA SER A 129 -18.99 -0.63 -16.44
C SER A 129 -18.86 0.87 -16.73
N ASP A 130 -18.63 1.74 -15.74
CA ASP A 130 -18.61 3.20 -15.91
C ASP A 130 -17.38 3.91 -15.30
N ALA A 131 -16.35 3.18 -14.85
CA ALA A 131 -15.16 3.79 -14.25
C ALA A 131 -13.86 3.10 -14.66
N CYS A 132 -13.34 3.49 -15.83
CA CYS A 132 -11.92 3.72 -16.16
C CYS A 132 -10.82 2.81 -15.54
N PHE A 133 -11.07 1.51 -15.36
CA PHE A 133 -10.03 0.50 -15.16
C PHE A 133 -10.24 -0.67 -16.12
N CYS A 134 -10.02 -0.40 -17.40
CA CYS A 134 -9.83 -1.45 -18.38
C CYS A 134 -8.45 -2.06 -18.12
N ILE A 135 -8.44 -3.22 -17.49
CA ILE A 135 -7.32 -4.17 -17.59
C ILE A 135 -7.33 -4.62 -19.04
N VAL A 136 -6.51 -3.98 -19.88
CA VAL A 136 -6.27 -4.41 -21.24
C VAL A 136 -5.36 -5.64 -21.14
N ASN A 137 -5.92 -6.80 -21.46
CA ASN A 137 -5.14 -7.98 -21.87
C ASN A 137 -4.34 -7.64 -23.12
#